data_AF-A0A352XUA3-F1
#
_entry.id   AF-A0A352XUA3-F1
#
_cell.length_a   1.000
_cell.length_b   1.000
_cell.length_c   1.000
_cell.angle_alpha   90.00
_cell.angle_beta   90.00
_cell.angle_gamma   90.00
#
_symmetry.space_group_name_H-M   'P 1'
#
loop_
_entity.id
_entity.type
_entity.pdbx_description
1 polymer ?
#
loop_
_entity_poly.entity_id
_entity_poly.type
_entity_poly.pdbx_seq_one_letter_code
_entity_poly.pdbx_strand_id
1 'polypeptide(L)'
;VLKTFGTIQSPGMLSFPRPGITLALDFAYGGRKTLQLLDELDKVVRQSGGAVYPAKDARMSAENFQAFFPRWQEFAQYVDPHFSSSFWRRVSHTNNLVTV
;
A
#
# COMPACT_ATOMS: atom_id res chain seq x y z
N VAL A 1 0.24 5.49 -17.14
CA VAL A 1 0.41 4.17 -17.81
C VAL A 1 -0.77 3.27 -17.46
N LEU A 2 -1.34 2.57 -18.44
CA LEU A 2 -2.36 1.53 -18.24
C LEU A 2 -1.80 0.18 -18.71
N LYS A 3 -1.92 -0.86 -17.89
CA LYS A 3 -1.44 -2.20 -18.24
C LYS A 3 -2.34 -3.28 -17.61
N THR A 4 -2.47 -4.42 -18.28
CA THR A 4 -3.07 -5.62 -17.70
C THR A 4 -1.96 -6.53 -17.17
N PHE A 5 -2.07 -6.92 -15.90
CA PHE A 5 -1.22 -7.95 -15.30
C PHE A 5 -1.75 -9.35 -15.63
N GLY A 6 -0.82 -10.28 -15.84
CA GLY A 6 -1.15 -11.67 -16.12
C GLY A 6 -1.61 -12.45 -14.87
N THR A 7 -1.82 -13.75 -15.06
CA THR A 7 -2.36 -14.65 -14.04
C THR A 7 -1.31 -15.39 -13.22
N ILE A 8 -0.03 -15.27 -13.57
CA ILE A 8 1.06 -15.93 -12.85
C ILE A 8 1.18 -15.30 -11.45
N GLN A 9 0.91 -16.11 -10.43
CA GLN A 9 1.04 -15.68 -9.04
C GLN A 9 2.51 -15.59 -8.64
N SER A 10 2.90 -14.46 -8.07
CA SER A 10 4.23 -14.27 -7.49
C SER A 10 4.35 -15.05 -6.17
N PRO A 11 5.50 -15.70 -5.89
CA PRO A 11 5.74 -16.35 -4.60
C PRO A 11 5.94 -15.34 -3.45
N GLY A 12 6.18 -14.06 -3.74
CA GLY A 12 6.41 -13.03 -2.74
C GLY A 12 5.17 -12.72 -1.90
N MET A 13 5.28 -12.80 -0.57
CA MET A 13 4.15 -12.58 0.36
C MET A 13 3.55 -11.18 0.25
N LEU A 14 4.37 -10.19 -0.11
CA LEU A 14 4.01 -8.77 -0.27
C LEU A 14 4.02 -8.32 -1.74
N SER A 15 3.82 -9.25 -2.69
CA SER A 15 3.85 -8.93 -4.11
C SER A 15 2.69 -8.00 -4.51
N PHE A 16 3.03 -6.93 -5.24
CA PHE A 16 2.04 -5.96 -5.74
C PHE A 16 1.26 -6.43 -6.98
N PRO A 17 1.90 -7.02 -8.02
CA PRO A 17 1.16 -7.48 -9.19
C PRO A 17 0.11 -8.55 -8.84
N ARG A 18 -1.11 -8.34 -9.32
CA ARG A 18 -2.23 -9.28 -9.22
C ARG A 18 -2.99 -9.29 -10.55
N PRO A 19 -3.69 -10.38 -10.89
CA PRO A 19 -4.51 -10.44 -12.09
C PRO A 19 -5.47 -9.24 -12.14
N GLY A 20 -5.50 -8.54 -13.27
CA GLY A 20 -6.34 -7.36 -13.45
C GLY A 20 -5.60 -6.17 -14.07
N ILE A 21 -6.21 -5.00 -13.94
CA ILE A 21 -5.72 -3.76 -14.54
C ILE A 21 -4.91 -2.97 -13.51
N THR A 22 -3.75 -2.47 -13.94
CA THR A 22 -2.98 -1.47 -13.21
C THR A 22 -2.99 -0.14 -13.95
N LEU A 23 -3.16 0.94 -13.19
CA LEU A 23 -3.19 2.30 -13.66
C LEU A 23 -2.20 3.13 -12.84
N ALA A 24 -1.28 3.80 -13.52
CA ALA A 24 -0.40 4.81 -12.96
C ALA A 24 -0.77 6.17 -13.54
N LEU A 25 -0.99 7.15 -12.67
CA LEU A 25 -1.34 8.52 -12.99
C LEU A 25 -0.32 9.45 -12.32
N ASP A 26 0.08 10.50 -13.03
CA ASP A 26 0.96 11.53 -12.50
C ASP A 26 0.13 12.79 -12.22
N PHE A 27 0.07 13.19 -10.95
CA PHE A 27 -0.64 14.39 -10.51
C PHE A 27 0.37 15.48 -10.18
N ALA A 28 0.14 16.70 -10.65
CA ALA A 28 0.86 17.86 -10.14
C ALA A 28 0.55 18.07 -8.65
N TYR A 29 1.56 18.41 -7.85
CA TYR A 29 1.40 18.59 -6.42
C TYR A 29 0.77 19.96 -6.10
N GLY A 30 -0.55 19.98 -5.91
CA GLY A 30 -1.33 21.14 -5.48
C GLY A 30 -1.52 21.22 -3.96
N GLY A 31 -0.61 20.63 -3.17
CA GLY A 31 -0.70 20.61 -1.71
C GLY A 31 -1.85 19.75 -1.19
N ARG A 32 -2.57 20.26 -0.18
CA ARG A 32 -3.64 19.52 0.53
C ARG A 32 -4.72 18.94 -0.40
N LYS A 33 -5.06 19.65 -1.47
CA LYS A 33 -6.06 19.18 -2.44
C LYS A 33 -5.62 17.88 -3.13
N THR A 34 -4.35 17.79 -3.52
CA THR A 34 -3.80 16.55 -4.11
C THR A 34 -3.79 15.44 -3.08
N LEU A 35 -3.40 15.71 -1.84
CA LEU A 35 -3.40 14.68 -0.78
C LEU A 35 -4.80 14.11 -0.51
N GLN A 36 -5.82 14.97 -0.41
CA GLN A 36 -7.22 14.55 -0.25
C GLN A 36 -7.71 13.70 -1.43
N LEU A 37 -7.37 14.10 -2.67
CA LEU A 37 -7.70 13.29 -3.85
C LEU A 37 -7.07 11.89 -3.77
N LEU A 38 -5.81 11.81 -3.38
CA LEU A 38 -5.12 10.52 -3.25
C LEU A 38 -5.73 9.66 -2.13
N ASP A 39 -6.19 10.25 -1.03
CA ASP A 39 -6.91 9.53 0.03
C ASP A 39 -8.25 8.95 -0.48
N GLU A 40 -9.00 9.68 -1.31
CA GLU A 40 -10.22 9.16 -1.93
C GLU A 40 -9.92 8.04 -2.95
N LEU A 41 -8.83 8.17 -3.71
CA LEU A 41 -8.41 7.11 -4.64
C LEU A 41 -8.01 5.83 -3.89
N ASP A 42 -7.35 5.92 -2.74
CA ASP A 42 -7.05 4.75 -1.90
C ASP A 42 -8.32 4.03 -1.47
N LYS A 43 -9.39 4.76 -1.11
CA LYS A 43 -10.68 4.18 -0.74
C LYS A 43 -11.28 3.41 -1.91
N VAL A 44 -11.29 3.99 -3.11
CA VAL A 44 -11.77 3.33 -4.34
C VAL A 44 -10.98 2.05 -4.62
N VAL A 45 -9.65 2.12 -4.52
CA VAL A 45 -8.76 0.97 -4.72
C VAL A 45 -9.07 -0.13 -3.70
N ARG A 46 -9.25 0.22 -2.42
CA ARG A 46 -9.59 -0.73 -1.35
C ARG A 46 -10.96 -1.37 -1.57
N GLN A 47 -11.98 -0.58 -1.89
CA GLN A 47 -13.34 -1.07 -2.18
C GLN A 47 -13.36 -2.03 -3.38
N SER A 48 -12.43 -1.86 -4.32
CA SER A 48 -12.29 -2.73 -5.49
C SER A 48 -11.45 -3.99 -5.23
N GLY A 49 -10.98 -4.22 -4.00
CA GLY A 49 -10.06 -5.32 -3.68
C GLY A 49 -8.65 -5.17 -4.31
N GLY A 50 -8.28 -3.95 -4.71
CA GLY A 50 -6.99 -3.63 -5.30
C GLY A 50 -5.93 -3.24 -4.25
N ALA A 51 -4.85 -2.62 -4.72
CA ALA A 51 -3.89 -1.92 -3.86
C ALA A 51 -3.09 -0.89 -4.62
N VAL A 52 -2.40 -0.06 -3.84
CA VAL A 52 -1.35 0.84 -4.27
C VAL A 52 0.02 0.17 -4.14
N TYR A 53 0.95 0.49 -5.04
CA TYR A 53 2.29 -0.08 -5.06
C TYR A 53 3.21 0.61 -4.04
N PRO A 54 3.74 -0.09 -3.01
CA PRO A 54 4.59 0.53 -1.99
C PRO A 54 5.81 1.28 -2.53
N ALA A 55 6.42 0.79 -3.62
CA ALA A 55 7.60 1.44 -4.20
C ALA A 55 7.31 2.79 -4.88
N LYS A 56 6.03 3.16 -5.02
CA LYS A 56 5.58 4.39 -5.69
C LYS A 56 4.75 5.30 -4.80
N ASP A 57 4.49 4.91 -3.55
CA ASP A 57 3.67 5.70 -2.65
C ASP A 57 4.44 6.09 -1.37
N ALA A 58 4.53 7.40 -1.15
CA ALA A 58 5.27 7.98 -0.03
C ALA A 58 4.41 8.19 1.23
N ARG A 59 3.07 8.05 1.14
CA ARG A 59 2.11 8.44 2.18
C ARG A 59 1.27 7.28 2.74
N MET A 60 1.49 6.07 2.24
CA MET A 60 0.68 4.88 2.54
C MET A 60 0.52 4.71 4.05
N SER A 61 -0.74 4.67 4.49
CA SER A 61 -1.10 4.44 5.88
C SER A 61 -0.96 2.96 6.26
N ALA A 62 -0.85 2.69 7.56
CA ALA A 62 -0.88 1.34 8.08
C ALA A 62 -2.18 0.61 7.69
N GLU A 63 -3.34 1.26 7.86
CA GLU A 63 -4.64 0.67 7.50
C GLU A 63 -4.67 0.21 6.04
N ASN A 64 -4.26 1.09 5.11
CA ASN A 64 -4.27 0.75 3.69
C ASN A 64 -3.27 -0.36 3.37
N PHE A 65 -2.03 -0.27 3.85
CA PHE A 65 -1.04 -1.32 3.61
C PHE A 65 -1.50 -2.69 4.12
N GLN A 66 -2.02 -2.75 5.35
CA GLN A 66 -2.45 -3.99 5.97
C GLN A 66 -3.67 -4.60 5.25
N ALA A 67 -4.57 -3.76 4.74
CA ALA A 67 -5.68 -4.21 3.88
C ALA A 67 -5.21 -4.69 2.50
N PHE A 68 -4.24 -4.00 1.90
CA PHE A 68 -3.67 -4.30 0.59
C PHE A 68 -2.79 -5.56 0.56
N PHE A 69 -2.13 -5.86 1.67
CA PHE A 69 -1.17 -6.94 1.82
C PHE A 69 -1.45 -7.74 3.10
N PRO A 70 -2.54 -8.53 3.14
CA PRO A 70 -3.01 -9.19 4.37
C PRO A 70 -2.00 -10.20 4.97
N ARG A 71 -1.05 -10.69 4.18
CA ARG A 71 0.04 -11.57 4.62
C ARG A 71 1.21 -10.84 5.31
N TRP A 72 1.08 -9.55 5.59
CA TRP A 72 2.17 -8.78 6.20
C TRP A 72 2.60 -9.30 7.58
N GLN A 73 1.69 -9.88 8.37
CA GLN A 73 2.02 -10.45 9.68
C GLN A 73 2.83 -11.74 9.55
N GLU A 74 2.49 -12.59 8.58
CA GLU A 74 3.28 -13.77 8.25
C GLU A 74 4.69 -13.35 7.78
N PHE A 75 4.76 -12.35 6.89
CA PHE A 75 6.04 -11.79 6.44
C PHE A 75 6.86 -11.21 7.61
N ALA A 76 6.21 -10.52 8.56
CA ALA A 76 6.87 -9.88 9.69
C ALA A 76 7.65 -10.85 10.58
N GLN A 77 7.28 -12.13 10.61
CA GLN A 77 8.00 -13.17 11.36
C GLN A 77 9.42 -13.43 10.82
N TYR A 78 9.67 -13.08 9.55
CA TYR A 78 10.97 -13.23 8.90
C TYR A 78 11.82 -11.96 8.92
N VAL A 79 11.29 -10.85 9.46
CA VAL A 79 12.03 -9.59 9.53
C VAL A 79 13.06 -9.68 10.65
N ASP A 80 14.33 -9.46 10.31
CA ASP A 80 15.40 -9.32 11.29
C ASP A 80 15.13 -8.09 12.19
N PRO A 81 15.12 -8.24 13.53
CA PRO A 81 14.92 -7.14 14.47
C PRO A 81 15.89 -5.96 14.31
N HIS A 82 17.06 -6.18 13.70
CA HIS A 82 18.05 -5.14 13.42
C HIS A 82 17.78 -4.37 12.11
N PHE A 83 16.85 -4.84 11.27
CA PHE A 83 16.47 -4.17 10.03
C PHE A 83 15.20 -3.35 10.20
N SER A 84 15.26 -2.08 9.78
CA SER A 84 14.10 -1.19 9.84
C SER A 84 14.19 -0.11 8.79
N SER A 85 13.03 0.30 8.26
CA SER A 85 12.90 1.46 7.36
C SER A 85 11.78 2.37 7.83
N SER A 86 11.80 3.64 7.42
CA SER A 86 10.69 4.57 7.70
C SER A 86 9.37 4.07 7.12
N PHE A 87 9.41 3.38 5.98
CA PHE A 87 8.23 2.73 5.41
C PHE A 87 7.70 1.63 6.34
N TRP A 88 8.56 0.69 6.76
CA TRP A 88 8.15 -0.42 7.62
C TRP A 88 7.51 0.07 8.92
N ARG A 89 8.17 0.99 9.63
CA ARG A 89 7.63 1.60 10.86
C ARG A 89 6.28 2.28 10.63
N ARG A 90 6.06 2.93 9.48
CA ARG A 90 4.78 3.58 9.18
C ARG A 90 3.65 2.58 8.96
N VAL A 91 3.93 1.44 8.34
CA VAL A 91 2.87 0.54 7.84
C VAL A 91 2.59 -0.67 8.73
N SER A 92 3.56 -1.09 9.55
CA SER A 92 3.43 -2.26 10.43
C SER A 92 2.89 -1.94 11.82
N HIS A 93 2.79 -0.65 12.19
CA HIS A 93 2.21 -0.22 13.45
C HIS A 93 0.78 0.28 13.24
N THR A 94 -0.17 -0.30 13.97
CA THR A 94 -1.50 0.30 14.11
C THR A 94 -1.36 1.42 15.12
N ASN A 95 -1.37 2.68 14.67
CA ASN A 95 -1.51 3.80 15.58
C ASN A 95 -2.91 3.69 16.22
N ASN A 96 -2.98 3.08 17.41
CA ASN A 96 -4.08 3.32 18.32
C ASN A 96 -3.93 4.76 18.78
N LEU A 97 -4.50 5.70 18.03
CA LEU A 97 -4.84 7.01 18.58
C LEU A 97 -5.89 6.77 19.66
N VAL A 98 -5.43 6.44 20.85
CA VAL A 98 -6.20 6.70 22.07
C VAL A 98 -6.29 8.22 22.13
N THR A 99 -7.43 8.75 21.71
CA THR A 99 -7.82 10.11 22.07
C THR A 99 -8.03 10.07 23.57
N VAL A 100 -7.08 10.64 24.32
CA VAL A 100 -7.26 10.98 25.73
C VAL A 100 -7.99 12.31 25.79
#